data_AF-A0A6A6MZX5-F1
#
_entry.id   AF-A0A6A6MZX5-F1
#
_cell.length_a   1.000
_cell.length_b   1.000
_cell.length_c   1.000
_cell.angle_alpha   90.00
_cell.angle_beta   90.00
_cell.angle_gamma   90.00
#
_symmetry.space_group_name_H-M   'P 1'
#
loop_
_entity.id
_entity.type
_entity.pdbx_description
1 polymer ?
#
loop_
_entity_poly.entity_id
_entity_poly.type
_entity_poly.pdbx_seq_one_letter_code
_entity_poly.pdbx_strand_id
1 'polypeptide(L)'
;MLDLDWKAKMVSSDLPNKSPKLSNKLNVMIPSTTPFRGVTNISPVSASDSSCTAYEHYLRLPELRKLWTCKEFPDWKNESIFKPALQAIEITFRLISTVLLDPRPYANRREWKRRIESLATAQIELIAILCEDDEDGDTRGKAPVVDMCSSKGILGRDGSCTEVWKVSPETTVVNKTSEASLLPLLATWQKSEDMAQKIFYSIECEMRRCPYTLGIGEPNLAGKPNLDYDAVCKPSDVHSLKKNPYDHIENHENQTLYTTNQILESWIQVAKQLVKRVIERIESKKFDKASGDCYLLERIWKLLSEIEDLHLLMDPDDFLKLKNQLLMRSLDESEAFCFRSRALVEITKSCKELKHKVPEILGVEVDPKGGPRIQEAAMRLYKEKRDFEKISLLQGLQATEAALKRFFYGYKQLLAVVMGSLEAKGNRVLVSPDTCDSLTQLFLEPTYFPSLDAAKTFLGEFWSHEHSALEKRNRRKYSKK
;
A
#
# COMPACT_ATOMS: atom_id res chain seq x y z
N MET A 1 45.54 -3.53 24.30
CA MET A 1 45.75 -3.88 25.73
C MET A 1 44.84 -2.96 26.53
N LEU A 2 44.06 -3.54 27.45
CA LEU A 2 42.84 -3.05 28.15
C LEU A 2 41.54 -3.74 27.70
N ASP A 3 41.52 -5.00 28.13
CA ASP A 3 40.45 -5.93 28.52
C ASP A 3 38.97 -5.55 28.46
N LEU A 4 38.25 -6.47 27.82
CA LEU A 4 36.88 -6.89 28.06
C LEU A 4 36.88 -7.92 29.21
N ASP A 5 36.17 -7.67 30.32
CA ASP A 5 35.42 -8.71 31.05
C ASP A 5 34.77 -8.16 32.33
N TRP A 6 33.44 -8.17 32.41
CA TRP A 6 32.74 -8.34 33.68
C TRP A 6 31.37 -9.00 33.48
N LYS A 7 31.41 -10.32 33.25
CA LYS A 7 30.31 -11.21 33.64
C LYS A 7 30.92 -12.37 34.40
N ALA A 8 30.23 -12.76 35.48
CA ALA A 8 30.49 -13.91 36.33
C ALA A 8 31.51 -13.72 37.47
N LYS A 9 30.97 -13.46 38.68
CA LYS A 9 31.20 -14.29 39.88
C LYS A 9 30.32 -13.79 41.02
N MET A 10 29.33 -14.59 41.43
CA MET A 10 29.19 -15.09 42.79
C MET A 10 28.01 -16.07 42.85
N VAL A 11 28.35 -17.35 42.84
CA VAL A 11 27.51 -18.47 43.29
C VAL A 11 28.24 -19.13 44.44
N SER A 12 27.59 -19.20 45.60
CA SER A 12 27.69 -20.23 46.66
C SER A 12 26.74 -19.74 47.76
N SER A 13 25.90 -20.52 48.43
CA SER A 13 25.48 -21.92 48.39
C SER A 13 24.47 -21.99 49.54
N ASP A 14 23.28 -22.57 49.34
CA ASP A 14 22.54 -23.30 50.39
C ASP A 14 21.32 -23.97 49.76
N LEU A 15 21.44 -25.28 49.55
CA LEU A 15 20.37 -26.17 49.11
C LEU A 15 19.83 -26.94 50.31
N PRO A 16 18.51 -27.00 50.52
CA PRO A 16 17.86 -28.13 51.15
C PRO A 16 17.28 -29.07 50.10
N ASN A 17 17.78 -30.32 50.11
CA ASN A 17 17.22 -31.48 49.44
C ASN A 17 15.75 -31.68 49.84
N LYS A 18 14.82 -31.51 48.90
CA LYS A 18 13.49 -32.16 48.84
C LYS A 18 12.78 -31.79 47.52
N SER A 19 12.55 -32.79 46.67
CA SER A 19 11.77 -32.68 45.43
C SER A 19 10.32 -32.21 45.68
N PRO A 20 9.83 -31.11 45.07
CA PRO A 20 8.45 -30.71 45.23
C PRO A 20 7.56 -31.40 44.19
N LYS A 21 6.58 -32.13 44.72
CA LYS A 21 5.49 -32.79 43.99
C LYS A 21 4.65 -31.75 43.22
N LEU A 22 4.32 -32.06 41.96
CA LEU A 22 3.37 -31.29 41.15
C LEU A 22 2.07 -31.04 41.93
N SER A 23 1.78 -29.79 42.23
CA SER A 23 0.47 -29.36 42.72
C SER A 23 -0.22 -28.51 41.65
N ASN A 24 -1.36 -28.99 41.18
CA ASN A 24 -2.23 -28.35 40.20
C ASN A 24 -2.89 -27.11 40.80
N LYS A 25 -2.26 -25.94 40.73
CA LYS A 25 -2.92 -24.61 40.80
C LYS A 25 -2.07 -23.55 40.08
N LEU A 26 -2.12 -23.54 38.74
CA LEU A 26 -1.68 -22.39 37.96
C LEU A 26 -2.77 -21.31 38.04
N ASN A 27 -2.69 -20.43 39.04
CA ASN A 27 -3.31 -19.11 38.95
C ASN A 27 -2.46 -18.29 37.99
N VAL A 28 -2.80 -18.32 36.71
CA VAL A 28 -2.28 -17.37 35.73
C VAL A 28 -2.84 -16.00 36.12
N MET A 29 -2.03 -15.16 36.77
CA MET A 29 -2.29 -13.73 36.80
C MET A 29 -2.15 -13.22 35.37
N ILE A 30 -3.28 -13.16 34.68
CA ILE A 30 -3.43 -12.32 33.49
C ILE A 30 -3.09 -10.89 33.96
N PRO A 31 -2.13 -10.18 33.35
CA PRO A 31 -1.93 -8.77 33.65
C PRO A 31 -3.28 -8.09 33.47
N SER A 32 -3.78 -7.48 34.54
CA SER A 32 -5.00 -6.70 34.52
C SER A 32 -4.87 -5.66 33.41
N THR A 33 -5.48 -5.92 32.26
CA THR A 33 -5.72 -4.94 31.22
C THR A 33 -6.60 -3.91 31.89
N THR A 34 -6.02 -2.78 32.29
CA THR A 34 -6.78 -1.57 32.54
C THR A 34 -7.68 -1.40 31.32
N PRO A 35 -9.01 -1.41 31.48
CA PRO A 35 -9.89 -1.23 30.35
C PRO A 35 -9.61 0.17 29.83
N PHE A 36 -9.09 0.27 28.59
CA PHE A 36 -9.12 1.52 27.84
C PHE A 36 -10.58 1.94 27.77
N ARG A 37 -10.94 2.85 28.67
CA ARG A 37 -12.31 3.27 28.91
C ARG A 37 -12.72 4.13 27.72
N GLY A 38 -13.43 3.51 26.78
CA GLY A 38 -14.40 4.16 25.88
C GLY A 38 -13.92 5.41 25.15
N VAL A 39 -12.95 5.27 24.24
CA VAL A 39 -12.86 6.21 23.10
C VAL A 39 -13.21 5.42 21.85
N THR A 40 -14.52 5.30 21.61
CA THR A 40 -15.05 4.66 20.41
C THR A 40 -15.21 5.72 19.33
N ASN A 41 -14.58 5.52 18.17
CA ASN A 41 -14.53 6.42 17.01
C ASN A 41 -13.62 7.65 17.12
N ILE A 42 -12.31 7.45 17.31
CA ILE A 42 -11.34 8.49 16.91
C ILE A 42 -11.16 8.37 15.40
N SER A 43 -11.63 9.36 14.64
CA SER A 43 -11.24 9.47 13.24
C SER A 43 -9.90 10.20 13.16
N PRO A 44 -9.00 9.84 12.23
CA PRO A 44 -7.85 10.67 11.96
C PRO A 44 -8.35 12.08 11.61
N VAL A 45 -7.75 13.08 12.23
CA VAL A 45 -7.98 14.49 11.92
C VAL A 45 -6.79 14.96 11.11
N SER A 46 -7.07 15.74 10.07
CA SER A 46 -6.00 16.38 9.29
C SER A 46 -5.29 17.43 10.14
N ALA A 47 -4.03 17.66 9.79
CA ALA A 47 -3.28 18.79 10.32
C ALA A 47 -3.99 20.12 10.04
N SER A 48 -3.51 21.19 10.68
CA SER A 48 -4.05 22.52 10.46
C SER A 48 -4.17 22.85 8.96
N ASP A 49 -5.20 23.61 8.57
CA ASP A 49 -5.46 23.90 7.16
C ASP A 49 -4.29 24.59 6.46
N SER A 50 -3.55 25.43 7.18
CA SER A 50 -2.32 26.05 6.69
C SER A 50 -1.24 25.02 6.39
N SER A 51 -1.02 24.05 7.28
CA SER A 51 -0.04 22.97 7.09
C SER A 51 -0.42 22.03 5.96
N CYS A 52 -1.71 21.68 5.84
CA CYS A 52 -2.20 20.89 4.71
C CYS A 52 -2.00 21.63 3.38
N THR A 53 -2.30 22.92 3.34
CA THR A 53 -2.14 23.74 2.12
C THR A 53 -0.66 23.90 1.73
N ALA A 54 0.23 24.11 2.72
CA ALA A 54 1.66 24.16 2.48
C ALA A 54 2.21 22.85 1.94
N TYR A 55 1.74 21.71 2.48
CA TYR A 55 2.07 20.37 1.98
C TYR A 55 1.59 20.17 0.54
N GLU A 56 0.33 20.51 0.24
CA GLU A 56 -0.22 20.40 -1.10
C GLU A 56 0.55 21.27 -2.11
N HIS A 57 0.95 22.47 -1.72
CA HIS A 57 1.74 23.37 -2.56
C HIS A 57 3.17 22.88 -2.79
N TYR A 58 3.84 22.40 -1.73
CA TYR A 58 5.17 21.81 -1.81
C TYR A 58 5.24 20.65 -2.81
N LEU A 59 4.23 19.79 -2.79
CA LEU A 59 4.13 18.62 -3.66
C LEU A 59 3.45 18.89 -5.01
N ARG A 60 2.98 20.11 -5.27
CA ARG A 60 2.20 20.45 -6.48
C ARG A 60 1.00 19.53 -6.70
N LEU A 61 0.33 19.17 -5.61
CA LEU A 61 -0.87 18.33 -5.64
C LEU A 61 -2.04 18.96 -6.39
N PRO A 62 -2.28 20.28 -6.38
CA PRO A 62 -3.35 20.86 -7.19
C PRO A 62 -3.19 20.55 -8.69
N GLU A 63 -1.97 20.66 -9.22
CA GLU A 63 -1.68 20.35 -10.61
C GLU A 63 -1.76 18.86 -10.91
N LEU A 64 -1.23 18.03 -10.00
CA LEU A 64 -1.29 16.57 -10.15
C LEU A 64 -2.74 16.05 -10.07
N ARG A 65 -3.56 16.58 -9.16
CA ARG A 65 -5.01 16.30 -9.07
C ARG A 65 -5.76 16.71 -10.32
N LYS A 66 -5.37 17.82 -10.97
CA LYS A 66 -5.96 18.22 -12.25
C LYS A 66 -5.70 17.17 -13.34
N LEU A 67 -4.50 16.58 -13.39
CA LEU A 67 -4.20 15.49 -14.31
C LEU A 67 -5.02 14.23 -14.01
N TRP A 68 -5.16 13.86 -12.73
CA TRP A 68 -5.95 12.67 -12.32
C TRP A 68 -7.45 12.80 -12.60
N THR A 69 -8.00 14.01 -12.48
CA THR A 69 -9.45 14.26 -12.56
C THR A 69 -9.91 14.66 -13.95
N CYS A 70 -8.99 15.01 -14.85
CA CYS A 70 -9.30 15.28 -16.25
C CYS A 70 -9.79 13.99 -16.92
N LYS A 71 -11.07 13.97 -17.29
CA LYS A 71 -11.72 12.83 -17.95
C LYS A 71 -11.60 12.98 -19.47
N GLU A 72 -10.85 12.10 -20.10
CA GLU A 72 -10.50 12.14 -21.52
C GLU A 72 -10.94 10.87 -22.25
N PHE A 73 -11.13 9.77 -21.52
CA PHE A 73 -11.55 8.49 -22.06
C PHE A 73 -12.88 8.09 -21.40
N PRO A 74 -13.99 8.72 -21.79
CA PRO A 74 -15.23 8.62 -21.02
C PRO A 74 -15.83 7.23 -20.94
N ASP A 75 -15.54 6.39 -21.94
CA ASP A 75 -15.95 5.00 -22.02
C ASP A 75 -15.10 4.10 -21.11
N TRP A 76 -13.90 4.52 -20.75
CA TRP A 76 -13.01 3.77 -19.86
C TRP A 76 -13.35 4.05 -18.39
N LYS A 77 -14.23 3.23 -17.80
CA LYS A 77 -14.73 3.43 -16.42
C LYS A 77 -13.60 3.56 -15.39
N ASN A 78 -12.50 2.83 -15.58
CA ASN A 78 -11.38 2.80 -14.65
C ASN A 78 -10.31 3.87 -14.94
N GLU A 79 -10.54 4.83 -15.85
CA GLU A 79 -9.62 5.93 -16.14
C GLU A 79 -9.12 6.65 -14.88
N SER A 80 -10.01 6.91 -13.92
CA SER A 80 -9.69 7.60 -12.66
C SER A 80 -8.79 6.79 -11.70
N ILE A 81 -8.67 5.48 -11.93
CA ILE A 81 -7.80 4.55 -11.20
C ILE A 81 -6.47 4.41 -11.96
N PHE A 82 -6.52 4.23 -13.29
CA PHE A 82 -5.32 4.01 -14.09
C PHE A 82 -4.45 5.24 -14.24
N LYS A 83 -5.02 6.42 -14.49
CA LYS A 83 -4.23 7.66 -14.62
C LYS A 83 -3.28 7.89 -13.44
N PRO A 84 -3.74 7.94 -12.18
CA PRO A 84 -2.83 8.11 -11.05
C PRO A 84 -1.86 6.94 -10.88
N ALA A 85 -2.24 5.69 -11.18
CA ALA A 85 -1.32 4.54 -11.09
C ALA A 85 -0.17 4.62 -12.12
N LEU A 86 -0.48 4.97 -13.37
CA LEU A 86 0.51 5.12 -14.44
C LEU A 86 1.40 6.35 -14.20
N GLN A 87 0.83 7.43 -13.68
CA GLN A 87 1.62 8.61 -13.28
C GLN A 87 2.53 8.31 -12.10
N ALA A 88 2.10 7.48 -11.14
CA ALA A 88 2.93 7.07 -10.01
C ALA A 88 4.19 6.33 -10.49
N ILE A 89 4.05 5.39 -11.42
CA ILE A 89 5.21 4.65 -11.96
C ILE A 89 6.11 5.55 -12.83
N GLU A 90 5.55 6.49 -13.58
CA GLU A 90 6.35 7.48 -14.31
C GLU A 90 7.13 8.42 -13.36
N ILE A 91 6.53 8.79 -12.23
CA ILE A 91 7.22 9.51 -11.15
C ILE A 91 8.31 8.64 -10.52
N THR A 92 8.10 7.33 -10.38
CA THR A 92 9.14 6.38 -9.95
C THR A 92 10.32 6.37 -10.94
N PHE A 93 10.08 6.39 -12.25
CA PHE A 93 11.18 6.51 -13.24
C PHE A 93 11.94 7.84 -13.08
N ARG A 94 11.22 8.93 -12.80
CA ARG A 94 11.87 10.20 -12.45
C ARG A 94 12.73 10.09 -11.18
N LEU A 95 12.26 9.37 -10.16
CA LEU A 95 13.03 9.13 -8.93
C LEU A 95 14.32 8.35 -9.20
N ILE A 96 14.29 7.35 -10.09
CA ILE A 96 15.50 6.63 -10.55
C ILE A 96 16.52 7.64 -11.10
N SER A 97 16.08 8.52 -12.00
CA SER A 97 16.93 9.56 -12.57
C SER A 97 17.52 10.47 -11.48
N THR A 98 16.69 10.97 -10.56
CA THR A 98 17.11 11.84 -9.45
C THR A 98 18.20 11.21 -8.60
N VAL A 99 18.02 9.96 -8.17
CA VAL A 99 18.95 9.29 -7.25
C VAL A 99 20.25 8.87 -7.93
N LEU A 100 20.20 8.47 -9.20
CA LEU A 100 21.41 8.10 -9.94
C LEU A 100 22.27 9.30 -10.34
N LEU A 101 21.66 10.49 -10.43
CA LEU A 101 22.34 11.76 -10.69
C LEU A 101 22.80 12.47 -9.41
N ASP A 102 22.45 11.97 -8.23
CA ASP A 102 22.89 12.53 -6.95
C ASP A 102 24.44 12.55 -6.89
N PRO A 103 25.08 13.74 -6.80
CA PRO A 103 26.53 13.84 -6.82
C PRO A 103 27.19 13.47 -5.48
N ARG A 104 26.43 13.36 -4.39
CA ARG A 104 26.98 13.16 -3.03
C ARG A 104 27.71 11.81 -2.96
N PRO A 105 28.95 11.77 -2.42
CA PRO A 105 29.74 10.54 -2.39
C PRO A 105 29.24 9.51 -1.36
N TYR A 106 28.52 9.98 -0.34
CA TYR A 106 27.95 9.14 0.73
C TYR A 106 26.53 8.64 0.43
N ALA A 107 25.91 9.03 -0.69
CA ALA A 107 24.60 8.54 -1.08
C ALA A 107 24.66 7.02 -1.38
N ASN A 108 23.81 6.23 -0.72
CA ASN A 108 23.78 4.77 -0.89
C ASN A 108 23.07 4.35 -2.18
N ARG A 109 23.64 4.71 -3.34
CA ARG A 109 23.04 4.49 -4.66
C ARG A 109 22.71 3.01 -4.94
N ARG A 110 23.49 2.08 -4.37
CA ARG A 110 23.26 0.64 -4.53
C ARG A 110 21.96 0.20 -3.88
N GLU A 111 21.72 0.62 -2.64
CA GLU A 111 20.50 0.25 -1.93
C GLU A 111 19.29 0.99 -2.51
N TRP A 112 19.44 2.27 -2.87
CA TRP A 112 18.44 3.01 -3.61
C TRP A 112 18.01 2.30 -4.90
N LYS A 113 18.96 1.84 -5.73
CA LYS A 113 18.68 1.08 -6.94
C LYS A 113 17.83 -0.15 -6.65
N ARG A 114 18.20 -0.94 -5.62
CA ARG A 114 17.46 -2.15 -5.23
C ARG A 114 16.05 -1.86 -4.76
N ARG A 115 15.87 -0.88 -3.88
CA ARG A 115 14.55 -0.56 -3.33
C ARG A 115 13.62 0.08 -4.36
N ILE A 116 14.13 0.96 -5.22
CA ILE A 116 13.33 1.53 -6.30
C ILE A 116 13.01 0.48 -7.38
N GLU A 117 13.91 -0.47 -7.67
CA GLU A 117 13.64 -1.60 -8.59
C GLU A 117 12.52 -2.49 -8.05
N SER A 118 12.58 -2.82 -6.75
CA SER A 118 11.52 -3.55 -6.04
C SER A 118 10.20 -2.79 -6.06
N LEU A 119 10.24 -1.48 -5.77
CA LEU A 119 9.05 -0.62 -5.77
C LEU A 119 8.40 -0.56 -7.15
N ALA A 120 9.19 -0.35 -8.21
CA ALA A 120 8.69 -0.33 -9.58
C ALA A 120 8.03 -1.67 -9.95
N THR A 121 8.64 -2.79 -9.55
CA THR A 121 8.06 -4.12 -9.76
C THR A 121 6.73 -4.28 -9.04
N ALA A 122 6.62 -3.86 -7.78
CA ALA A 122 5.36 -3.90 -7.03
C ALA A 122 4.27 -2.99 -7.65
N GLN A 123 4.65 -1.83 -8.18
CA GLN A 123 3.73 -0.95 -8.91
C GLN A 123 3.23 -1.61 -10.21
N ILE A 124 4.12 -2.25 -10.96
CA ILE A 124 3.78 -2.97 -12.21
C ILE A 124 2.83 -4.13 -11.91
N GLU A 125 3.10 -4.93 -10.88
CA GLU A 125 2.23 -6.03 -10.45
C GLU A 125 0.80 -5.51 -10.19
N LEU A 126 0.66 -4.39 -9.48
CA LEU A 126 -0.66 -3.82 -9.20
C LEU A 126 -1.34 -3.24 -10.43
N ILE A 127 -0.58 -2.60 -11.33
CA ILE A 127 -1.11 -2.13 -12.62
C ILE A 127 -1.58 -3.32 -13.47
N ALA A 128 -0.84 -4.43 -13.48
CA ALA A 128 -1.22 -5.64 -14.21
C ALA A 128 -2.52 -6.25 -13.67
N ILE A 129 -2.66 -6.39 -12.34
CA ILE A 129 -3.91 -6.87 -11.72
C ILE A 129 -5.08 -5.94 -12.08
N LEU A 130 -4.86 -4.62 -12.08
CA LEU A 130 -5.89 -3.66 -12.51
C LEU A 130 -6.27 -3.85 -13.98
N CYS A 131 -5.32 -4.15 -14.87
CA CYS A 131 -5.57 -4.40 -16.29
C CYS A 131 -6.34 -5.71 -16.52
N GLU A 132 -6.04 -6.76 -15.75
CA GLU A 132 -6.79 -8.02 -15.80
C GLU A 132 -8.27 -7.79 -15.40
N ASP A 133 -8.51 -7.05 -14.32
CA ASP A 133 -9.85 -6.75 -13.82
C ASP A 133 -10.67 -5.80 -14.72
N ASP A 134 -10.01 -5.00 -15.56
CA ASP A 134 -10.66 -4.04 -16.48
C ASP A 134 -11.35 -4.72 -17.66
N GLU A 135 -10.96 -5.95 -18.01
CA GLU A 135 -11.53 -6.69 -19.15
C GLU A 135 -12.79 -7.51 -18.80
N ASP A 136 -13.21 -7.49 -17.54
CA ASP A 136 -14.35 -8.28 -17.09
C ASP A 136 -15.67 -7.50 -17.20
N GLY A 137 -16.45 -7.83 -18.24
CA GLY A 137 -17.83 -7.38 -18.42
C GLY A 137 -17.96 -6.08 -19.23
N ASP A 138 -18.64 -5.08 -18.67
CA ASP A 138 -19.05 -3.86 -19.38
C ASP A 138 -17.88 -2.90 -19.73
N THR A 139 -16.66 -3.17 -19.26
CA THR A 139 -15.45 -2.36 -19.48
C THR A 139 -14.51 -2.93 -20.53
N ARG A 140 -14.80 -4.15 -21.01
CA ARG A 140 -13.97 -4.89 -21.96
C ARG A 140 -13.69 -4.08 -23.23
N GLY A 141 -12.41 -3.97 -23.61
CA GLY A 141 -11.99 -3.32 -24.86
C GLY A 141 -12.22 -1.80 -24.91
N LYS A 142 -12.43 -1.15 -23.75
CA LYS A 142 -12.62 0.31 -23.67
C LYS A 142 -11.34 1.05 -23.32
N ALA A 143 -10.27 0.35 -22.97
CA ALA A 143 -8.97 0.95 -22.75
C ALA A 143 -8.43 1.54 -24.07
N PRO A 144 -7.81 2.74 -24.04
CA PRO A 144 -7.26 3.37 -25.23
C PRO A 144 -6.00 2.64 -25.68
N VAL A 145 -6.17 1.71 -26.62
CA VAL A 145 -5.07 0.91 -27.16
C VAL A 145 -4.79 1.25 -28.63
N VAL A 146 -3.52 1.18 -29.01
CA VAL A 146 -3.04 1.37 -30.37
C VAL A 146 -2.86 0.01 -31.02
N ASP A 147 -3.56 -0.24 -32.14
CA ASP A 147 -3.45 -1.49 -32.90
C ASP A 147 -2.10 -1.58 -33.63
N MET A 148 -1.39 -2.69 -33.41
CA MET A 148 -0.03 -2.94 -33.92
C MET A 148 0.00 -3.52 -35.35
N CYS A 149 -1.16 -3.80 -35.96
CA CYS A 149 -1.25 -4.55 -37.23
C CYS A 149 -1.20 -3.73 -38.52
N SER A 150 -1.06 -2.40 -38.49
CA SER A 150 -1.29 -1.57 -39.69
C SER A 150 -0.06 -1.16 -40.51
N SER A 151 1.17 -1.52 -40.11
CA SER A 151 2.33 -1.22 -40.96
C SER A 151 2.52 -2.33 -41.99
N LYS A 152 2.34 -2.02 -43.28
CA LYS A 152 2.68 -2.89 -44.42
C LYS A 152 4.21 -3.02 -44.59
N GLY A 153 4.97 -3.17 -43.51
CA GLY A 153 6.44 -3.13 -43.53
C GLY A 153 7.02 -1.81 -44.04
N ILE A 154 6.25 -0.70 -43.97
CA ILE A 154 6.76 0.63 -44.31
C ILE A 154 7.30 1.22 -43.01
N LEU A 155 8.63 1.23 -42.90
CA LEU A 155 9.38 1.99 -41.92
C LEU A 155 9.05 3.49 -42.10
N GLY A 156 8.01 3.96 -41.42
CA GLY A 156 7.80 5.38 -41.21
C GLY A 156 9.04 5.92 -40.48
N ARG A 157 9.82 6.75 -41.16
CA ARG A 157 11.05 7.36 -40.60
C ARG A 157 10.76 8.42 -39.54
N ASP A 158 9.48 8.66 -39.25
CA ASP A 158 8.98 9.59 -38.24
C ASP A 158 8.23 8.79 -37.15
N GLY A 159 8.92 8.50 -36.04
CA GLY A 159 8.36 7.85 -34.86
C GLY A 159 9.20 6.65 -34.37
N SER A 160 9.33 6.49 -33.05
CA SER A 160 10.08 5.39 -32.40
C SER A 160 9.32 4.05 -32.50
N CYS A 161 9.22 3.52 -33.71
CA CYS A 161 8.62 2.22 -34.01
C CYS A 161 9.72 1.16 -34.14
N THR A 162 9.71 0.16 -33.26
CA THR A 162 10.59 -1.02 -33.41
C THR A 162 9.78 -2.18 -33.98
N GLU A 163 10.19 -2.71 -35.14
CA GLU A 163 9.71 -4.02 -35.61
C GLU A 163 10.20 -5.07 -34.62
N VAL A 164 9.27 -5.74 -33.93
CA VAL A 164 9.66 -6.65 -32.86
C VAL A 164 9.65 -8.10 -33.34
N TRP A 165 8.63 -8.54 -34.08
CA TRP A 165 8.57 -9.92 -34.58
C TRP A 165 7.77 -10.07 -35.88
N LYS A 166 8.18 -11.01 -36.74
CA LYS A 166 7.35 -11.54 -37.83
C LYS A 166 6.54 -12.72 -37.29
N VAL A 167 5.25 -12.52 -37.05
CA VAL A 167 4.33 -13.57 -36.59
C VAL A 167 3.93 -14.49 -37.74
N SER A 168 3.94 -13.97 -38.97
CA SER A 168 3.75 -14.72 -40.21
C SER A 168 4.55 -14.08 -41.35
N PRO A 169 4.69 -14.70 -42.54
CA PRO A 169 5.33 -14.06 -43.71
C PRO A 169 4.69 -12.71 -44.09
N GLU A 170 3.44 -12.47 -43.68
CA GLU A 170 2.62 -11.32 -44.05
C GLU A 170 2.31 -10.38 -42.87
N THR A 171 2.67 -10.75 -41.63
CA THR A 171 2.33 -9.99 -40.42
C THR A 171 3.58 -9.64 -39.60
N THR A 172 4.01 -8.39 -39.71
CA THR A 172 5.03 -7.76 -38.85
C THR A 172 4.35 -7.03 -37.71
N VAL A 173 4.73 -7.35 -36.49
CA VAL A 173 4.25 -6.63 -35.30
C VAL A 173 5.24 -5.53 -34.95
N VAL A 174 4.74 -4.29 -34.91
CA VAL A 174 5.52 -3.10 -34.55
C VAL A 174 5.11 -2.64 -33.16
N ASN A 175 6.06 -2.64 -32.23
CA ASN A 175 5.83 -2.12 -30.89
C ASN A 175 6.00 -0.60 -30.92
N LYS A 176 4.94 0.11 -30.55
CA LYS A 176 4.97 1.57 -30.41
C LYS A 176 5.39 1.91 -28.98
N THR A 177 6.64 2.34 -28.82
CA THR A 177 7.18 2.80 -27.55
C THR A 177 6.75 4.24 -27.29
N SER A 178 6.35 4.54 -26.05
CA SER A 178 6.14 5.91 -25.56
C SER A 178 7.34 6.81 -25.88
N GLU A 179 7.07 7.98 -26.45
CA GLU A 179 8.11 8.94 -26.81
C GLU A 179 8.48 9.84 -25.63
N ALA A 180 7.57 10.00 -24.66
CA ALA A 180 7.71 10.92 -23.55
C ALA A 180 8.12 10.24 -22.23
N SER A 181 7.92 8.93 -22.08
CA SER A 181 8.28 8.21 -20.85
C SER A 181 9.78 8.23 -20.59
N LEU A 182 10.17 8.32 -19.32
CA LEU A 182 11.58 8.26 -18.93
C LEU A 182 12.18 6.86 -19.01
N LEU A 183 11.39 5.79 -18.96
CA LEU A 183 11.95 4.44 -18.90
C LEU A 183 12.80 4.07 -20.14
N PRO A 184 12.33 4.31 -21.39
CA PRO A 184 13.18 4.19 -22.58
C PRO A 184 14.47 5.00 -22.49
N LEU A 185 14.39 6.24 -22.00
CA LEU A 185 15.56 7.11 -21.86
C LEU A 185 16.56 6.55 -20.84
N LEU A 186 16.07 6.08 -19.69
CA LEU A 186 16.90 5.44 -18.65
C LEU A 186 17.63 4.20 -19.18
N ALA A 187 17.03 3.46 -20.12
CA ALA A 187 17.68 2.31 -20.75
C ALA A 187 18.89 2.70 -21.62
N THR A 188 18.94 3.94 -22.13
CA THR A 188 20.08 4.42 -22.93
C THR A 188 21.27 4.89 -22.09
N TRP A 189 21.09 5.05 -20.78
CA TRP A 189 22.15 5.54 -19.89
C TRP A 189 22.87 4.38 -19.20
N GLN A 190 24.19 4.31 -19.34
CA GLN A 190 25.02 3.24 -18.77
C GLN A 190 24.81 3.02 -17.25
N LYS A 191 24.49 4.07 -16.49
CA LYS A 191 24.24 3.98 -15.04
C LYS A 191 22.91 3.32 -14.66
N SER A 192 21.89 3.41 -15.54
CA SER A 192 20.53 2.91 -15.30
C SER A 192 20.12 1.77 -16.21
N GLU A 193 20.90 1.43 -17.24
CA GLU A 193 20.59 0.42 -18.25
C GLU A 193 20.11 -0.91 -17.64
N ASP A 194 20.89 -1.51 -16.74
CA ASP A 194 20.52 -2.78 -16.07
C ASP A 194 19.20 -2.67 -15.29
N MET A 195 18.95 -1.53 -14.64
CA MET A 195 17.69 -1.32 -13.92
C MET A 195 16.51 -1.21 -14.87
N ALA A 196 16.67 -0.43 -15.95
CA ALA A 196 15.62 -0.23 -16.93
C ALA A 196 15.28 -1.55 -17.66
N GLN A 197 16.31 -2.34 -18.01
CA GLN A 197 16.12 -3.67 -18.60
C GLN A 197 15.31 -4.60 -17.70
N LYS A 198 15.63 -4.64 -16.39
CA LYS A 198 14.84 -5.44 -15.44
C LYS A 198 13.41 -4.96 -15.32
N ILE A 199 13.18 -3.64 -15.30
CA ILE A 199 11.82 -3.08 -15.28
C ILE A 199 11.06 -3.50 -16.55
N PHE A 200 11.68 -3.44 -17.73
CA PHE A 200 11.07 -3.96 -18.97
C PHE A 200 10.69 -5.45 -18.85
N TYR A 201 11.56 -6.27 -18.27
CA TYR A 201 11.24 -7.68 -18.05
C TYR A 201 10.15 -7.88 -17.00
N SER A 202 10.08 -7.06 -15.95
CA SER A 202 8.96 -7.08 -15.00
C SER A 202 7.64 -6.76 -15.70
N ILE A 203 7.61 -5.73 -16.56
CA ILE A 203 6.42 -5.41 -17.38
C ILE A 203 6.05 -6.60 -18.26
N GLU A 204 7.00 -7.17 -18.99
CA GLU A 204 6.77 -8.34 -19.84
C GLU A 204 6.22 -9.54 -19.04
N CYS A 205 6.70 -9.78 -17.82
CA CYS A 205 6.28 -10.91 -17.00
C CYS A 205 4.90 -10.71 -16.39
N GLU A 206 4.66 -9.56 -15.76
CA GLU A 206 3.41 -9.28 -15.05
C GLU A 206 2.27 -9.05 -16.04
N MET A 207 2.52 -8.38 -17.17
CA MET A 207 1.46 -8.06 -18.12
C MET A 207 1.02 -9.27 -18.95
N ARG A 208 1.59 -10.48 -18.80
CA ARG A 208 1.30 -11.65 -19.67
C ARG A 208 -0.17 -12.01 -19.77
N ARG A 209 -0.92 -11.84 -18.68
CA ARG A 209 -2.35 -12.16 -18.59
C ARG A 209 -3.24 -10.99 -19.00
N CYS A 210 -2.67 -9.79 -19.12
CA CYS A 210 -3.41 -8.59 -19.49
C CYS A 210 -3.74 -8.60 -20.99
N PRO A 211 -4.86 -7.97 -21.41
CA PRO A 211 -5.27 -7.84 -22.82
C PRO A 211 -4.30 -7.03 -23.69
N TYR A 212 -3.61 -6.07 -23.08
CA TYR A 212 -2.67 -5.14 -23.71
C TYR A 212 -1.38 -5.10 -22.89
N THR A 213 -0.37 -4.40 -23.41
CA THR A 213 0.85 -4.07 -22.66
C THR A 213 0.96 -2.55 -22.46
N LEU A 214 1.90 -2.09 -21.65
CA LEU A 214 2.01 -0.67 -21.31
C LEU A 214 2.53 0.19 -22.48
N GLY A 215 3.30 -0.39 -23.41
CA GLY A 215 3.83 0.31 -24.57
C GLY A 215 4.95 1.28 -24.21
N ILE A 216 5.77 0.97 -23.20
CA ILE A 216 6.84 1.85 -22.70
C ILE A 216 8.24 1.31 -22.98
N GLY A 217 8.37 0.35 -23.90
CA GLY A 217 9.65 -0.17 -24.39
C GLY A 217 9.93 -1.62 -24.00
N GLU A 218 9.00 -2.26 -23.29
CA GLU A 218 9.05 -3.70 -23.02
C GLU A 218 9.03 -4.53 -24.30
N PRO A 219 9.60 -5.76 -24.33
CA PRO A 219 9.69 -6.57 -25.53
C PRO A 219 8.35 -6.91 -26.19
N ASN A 220 7.29 -7.12 -25.42
CA ASN A 220 5.97 -7.53 -25.88
C ASN A 220 6.00 -8.80 -26.76
N LEU A 221 6.52 -9.90 -26.19
CA LEU A 221 6.73 -11.15 -26.94
C LEU A 221 5.43 -11.79 -27.43
N ALA A 222 4.31 -11.48 -26.77
CA ALA A 222 2.98 -11.95 -27.14
C ALA A 222 2.32 -11.12 -28.27
N GLY A 223 2.93 -10.00 -28.69
CA GLY A 223 2.39 -9.14 -29.74
C GLY A 223 1.03 -8.50 -29.38
N LYS A 224 0.80 -8.22 -28.09
CA LYS A 224 -0.45 -7.63 -27.58
C LYS A 224 -0.55 -6.15 -27.92
N PRO A 225 -1.74 -5.58 -28.17
CA PRO A 225 -1.86 -4.14 -28.40
C PRO A 225 -1.22 -3.31 -27.27
N ASN A 226 -0.72 -2.13 -27.60
CA ASN A 226 -0.12 -1.22 -26.62
C ASN A 226 -1.17 -0.26 -26.09
N LEU A 227 -1.17 -0.01 -24.79
CA LEU A 227 -1.85 1.17 -24.24
C LEU A 227 -1.25 2.43 -24.89
N ASP A 228 -2.08 3.42 -25.22
CA ASP A 228 -1.61 4.75 -25.61
C ASP A 228 -1.08 5.49 -24.38
N TYR A 229 0.11 5.09 -23.93
CA TYR A 229 0.70 5.53 -22.67
C TYR A 229 0.87 7.05 -22.62
N ASP A 230 1.28 7.67 -23.72
CA ASP A 230 1.49 9.12 -23.79
C ASP A 230 0.17 9.89 -23.67
N ALA A 231 -0.91 9.37 -24.25
CA ALA A 231 -2.23 9.99 -24.13
C ALA A 231 -2.83 9.83 -22.72
N VAL A 232 -2.62 8.67 -22.08
CA VAL A 232 -3.19 8.38 -20.76
C VAL A 232 -2.35 8.96 -19.62
N CYS A 233 -1.07 8.60 -19.56
CA CYS A 233 -0.17 8.98 -18.48
C CYS A 233 0.25 10.45 -18.58
N LYS A 234 0.42 10.94 -19.81
CA LYS A 234 0.98 12.26 -20.13
C LYS A 234 2.33 12.52 -19.44
N PRO A 235 3.38 11.72 -19.74
CA PRO A 235 4.66 11.84 -19.05
C PRO A 235 5.24 13.25 -19.07
N SER A 236 5.14 13.97 -20.20
CA SER A 236 5.61 15.35 -20.31
C SER A 236 4.98 16.30 -19.28
N ASP A 237 3.66 16.19 -19.07
CA ASP A 237 2.94 16.99 -18.08
C ASP A 237 3.37 16.61 -16.65
N VAL A 238 3.54 15.32 -16.37
CA VAL A 238 4.03 14.81 -15.08
C VAL A 238 5.46 15.30 -14.81
N HIS A 239 6.34 15.30 -15.81
CA HIS A 239 7.71 15.77 -15.67
C HIS A 239 7.81 17.28 -15.51
N SER A 240 6.85 18.05 -16.02
CA SER A 240 6.76 19.49 -15.76
C SER A 240 6.57 19.82 -14.25
N LEU A 241 6.08 18.85 -13.48
CA LEU A 241 5.90 18.96 -12.03
C LEU A 241 7.18 18.62 -11.22
N LYS A 242 8.32 18.40 -11.89
CA LYS A 242 9.63 18.24 -11.22
C LYS A 242 10.07 19.51 -10.50
N LYS A 243 9.64 20.69 -10.95
CA LYS A 243 10.01 21.94 -10.30
C LYS A 243 9.07 22.22 -9.14
N ASN A 244 9.60 22.45 -7.94
CA ASN A 244 8.83 22.82 -6.76
C ASN A 244 9.16 24.26 -6.29
N PRO A 245 8.29 24.91 -5.47
CA PRO A 245 8.50 26.29 -5.00
C PRO A 245 9.80 26.50 -4.17
N TYR A 246 10.36 25.40 -3.67
CA TYR A 246 11.54 25.32 -2.82
C TYR A 246 12.77 24.76 -3.57
N ASP A 247 12.78 24.77 -4.91
CA ASP A 247 13.94 24.37 -5.71
C ASP A 247 15.18 25.25 -5.46
N HIS A 248 15.00 26.41 -4.84
CA HIS A 248 16.08 27.30 -4.38
C HIS A 248 16.84 26.75 -3.16
N ILE A 249 16.31 25.71 -2.49
CA ILE A 249 17.00 25.04 -1.39
C ILE A 249 18.09 24.15 -1.97
N GLU A 250 19.35 24.47 -1.66
CA GLU A 250 20.52 23.66 -2.01
C GLU A 250 20.63 22.41 -1.13
N ASN A 251 19.65 21.51 -1.26
CA ASN A 251 19.64 20.22 -0.57
C ASN A 251 19.12 19.12 -1.51
N HIS A 252 19.98 18.15 -1.80
CA HIS A 252 19.65 17.04 -2.70
C HIS A 252 18.51 16.16 -2.17
N GLU A 253 18.34 16.08 -0.85
CA GLU A 253 17.21 15.35 -0.26
C GLU A 253 15.85 15.97 -0.57
N ASN A 254 15.80 17.27 -0.93
CA ASN A 254 14.54 17.94 -1.27
C ASN A 254 13.85 17.25 -2.44
N GLN A 255 14.63 16.96 -3.51
CA GLN A 255 14.09 16.31 -4.70
C GLN A 255 13.60 14.89 -4.44
N THR A 256 14.36 14.14 -3.65
CA THR A 256 13.98 12.80 -3.19
C THR A 256 12.68 12.85 -2.39
N LEU A 257 12.60 13.75 -1.39
CA LEU A 257 11.46 13.86 -0.48
C LEU A 257 10.14 14.17 -1.20
N TYR A 258 10.10 15.23 -2.00
CA TYR A 258 8.84 15.57 -2.69
C TYR A 258 8.48 14.52 -3.76
N THR A 259 9.47 13.94 -4.45
CA THR A 259 9.20 12.93 -5.48
C THR A 259 8.61 11.67 -4.86
N THR A 260 9.19 11.18 -3.76
CA THR A 260 8.65 10.05 -2.99
C THR A 260 7.22 10.31 -2.53
N ASN A 261 6.93 11.50 -2.00
CA ASN A 261 5.58 11.86 -1.59
C ASN A 261 4.59 12.02 -2.75
N GLN A 262 5.03 12.46 -3.94
CA GLN A 262 4.16 12.48 -5.12
C GLN A 262 3.80 11.06 -5.59
N ILE A 263 4.72 10.09 -5.48
CA ILE A 263 4.42 8.66 -5.73
C ILE A 263 3.37 8.19 -4.72
N LEU A 264 3.57 8.49 -3.43
CA LEU A 264 2.64 8.15 -2.35
C LEU A 264 1.24 8.70 -2.62
N GLU A 265 1.13 10.00 -2.90
CA GLU A 265 -0.14 10.69 -3.14
C GLU A 265 -0.87 10.18 -4.38
N SER A 266 -0.13 9.78 -5.42
CA SER A 266 -0.70 9.13 -6.60
C SER A 266 -1.36 7.80 -6.23
N TRP A 267 -0.70 6.95 -5.44
CA TRP A 267 -1.29 5.68 -4.97
C TRP A 267 -2.39 5.85 -3.92
N ILE A 268 -2.34 6.91 -3.10
CA ILE A 268 -3.45 7.30 -2.22
C ILE A 268 -4.68 7.65 -3.06
N GLN A 269 -4.51 8.36 -4.18
CA GLN A 269 -5.61 8.64 -5.09
C GLN A 269 -6.17 7.36 -5.74
N VAL A 270 -5.32 6.40 -6.12
CA VAL A 270 -5.77 5.07 -6.59
C VAL A 270 -6.61 4.37 -5.51
N ALA A 271 -6.11 4.30 -4.28
CA ALA A 271 -6.82 3.71 -3.15
C ALA A 271 -8.19 4.37 -2.91
N LYS A 272 -8.25 5.71 -2.99
CA LYS A 272 -9.50 6.48 -2.84
C LYS A 272 -10.55 6.06 -3.87
N GLN A 273 -10.17 5.88 -5.12
CA GLN A 273 -11.10 5.44 -6.18
C GLN A 273 -11.47 3.95 -6.00
N LEU A 274 -10.54 3.10 -5.56
CA LEU A 274 -10.83 1.70 -5.28
C LEU A 274 -11.82 1.52 -4.13
N VAL A 275 -11.74 2.30 -3.05
CA VAL A 275 -12.73 2.24 -1.96
C VAL A 275 -14.14 2.55 -2.49
N LYS A 276 -14.28 3.53 -3.39
CA LYS A 276 -15.56 3.81 -4.05
C LYS A 276 -16.01 2.62 -4.91
N ARG A 277 -15.10 2.02 -5.68
CA ARG A 277 -15.38 0.83 -6.50
C ARG A 277 -15.82 -0.38 -5.66
N VAL A 278 -15.19 -0.62 -4.50
CA VAL A 278 -15.61 -1.64 -3.52
C VAL A 278 -17.05 -1.40 -3.09
N ILE A 279 -17.38 -0.17 -2.68
CA ILE A 279 -18.73 0.20 -2.23
C ILE A 279 -19.75 -0.04 -3.34
N GLU A 280 -19.50 0.45 -4.55
CA GLU A 280 -20.37 0.25 -5.72
C GLU A 280 -20.59 -1.24 -6.03
N ARG A 281 -19.53 -2.06 -5.97
CA ARG A 281 -19.61 -3.50 -6.25
C ARG A 281 -20.37 -4.25 -5.17
N ILE A 282 -20.24 -3.86 -3.90
CA ILE A 282 -21.04 -4.41 -2.78
C ILE A 282 -22.53 -4.10 -3.00
N GLU A 283 -22.86 -2.85 -3.29
CA GLU A 283 -24.24 -2.40 -3.54
C GLU A 283 -24.86 -3.11 -4.74
N SER A 284 -24.04 -3.39 -5.76
CA SER A 284 -24.42 -4.17 -6.94
C SER A 284 -24.42 -5.69 -6.71
N LYS A 285 -24.14 -6.17 -5.48
CA LYS A 285 -24.01 -7.58 -5.09
C LYS A 285 -22.95 -8.38 -5.89
N LYS A 286 -21.96 -7.69 -6.46
CA LYS A 286 -20.81 -8.29 -7.16
C LYS A 286 -19.71 -8.61 -6.14
N PHE A 287 -19.98 -9.55 -5.24
CA PHE A 287 -19.13 -9.82 -4.07
C PHE A 287 -17.74 -10.37 -4.43
N ASP A 288 -17.64 -11.25 -5.42
CA ASP A 288 -16.35 -11.74 -5.95
C ASP A 288 -15.45 -10.56 -6.41
N LYS A 289 -16.00 -9.67 -7.23
CA LYS A 289 -15.29 -8.47 -7.72
C LYS A 289 -14.95 -7.48 -6.60
N ALA A 290 -15.82 -7.30 -5.62
CA ALA A 290 -15.52 -6.49 -4.44
C ALA A 290 -14.38 -7.10 -3.61
N SER A 291 -14.30 -8.44 -3.54
CA SER A 291 -13.21 -9.14 -2.87
C SER A 291 -11.88 -8.91 -3.57
N GLY A 292 -11.84 -8.97 -4.90
CA GLY A 292 -10.66 -8.61 -5.71
C GLY A 292 -10.19 -7.17 -5.45
N ASP A 293 -11.11 -6.22 -5.38
CA ASP A 293 -10.79 -4.82 -5.04
C ASP A 293 -10.26 -4.66 -3.61
N CYS A 294 -10.77 -5.44 -2.64
CA CYS A 294 -10.23 -5.43 -1.29
C CYS A 294 -8.80 -5.98 -1.23
N TYR A 295 -8.50 -7.00 -2.04
CA TYR A 295 -7.13 -7.50 -2.18
C TYR A 295 -6.21 -6.43 -2.78
N LEU A 296 -6.62 -5.75 -3.85
CA LEU A 296 -5.89 -4.61 -4.41
C LEU A 296 -5.65 -3.50 -3.38
N LEU A 297 -6.68 -3.14 -2.62
CA LEU A 297 -6.59 -2.12 -1.58
C LEU A 297 -5.62 -2.51 -0.46
N GLU A 298 -5.64 -3.78 -0.02
CA GLU A 298 -4.65 -4.32 0.92
C GLU A 298 -3.22 -4.20 0.37
N ARG A 299 -3.01 -4.58 -0.89
CA ARG A 299 -1.69 -4.50 -1.53
C ARG A 299 -1.22 -3.06 -1.69
N ILE A 300 -2.11 -2.11 -1.99
CA ILE A 300 -1.77 -0.69 -2.05
C ILE A 300 -1.35 -0.17 -0.67
N TRP A 301 -2.02 -0.53 0.43
CA TRP A 301 -1.55 -0.15 1.78
C TRP A 301 -0.15 -0.67 2.10
N LYS A 302 0.20 -1.87 1.60
CA LYS A 302 1.57 -2.40 1.71
C LYS A 302 2.54 -1.59 0.84
N LEU A 303 2.16 -1.28 -0.39
CA LEU A 303 2.94 -0.42 -1.28
C LEU A 303 3.20 0.98 -0.68
N LEU A 304 2.19 1.61 -0.07
CA LEU A 304 2.35 2.89 0.63
C LEU A 304 3.40 2.79 1.75
N SER A 305 3.46 1.65 2.45
CA SER A 305 4.51 1.40 3.45
C SER A 305 5.90 1.31 2.81
N GLU A 306 6.01 0.59 1.68
CA GLU A 306 7.28 0.47 0.93
C GLU A 306 7.76 1.81 0.36
N ILE A 307 6.84 2.69 -0.06
CA ILE A 307 7.15 4.05 -0.53
C ILE A 307 7.71 4.88 0.63
N GLU A 308 7.05 4.86 1.79
CA GLU A 308 7.52 5.56 3.00
C GLU A 308 8.88 5.05 3.47
N ASP A 309 9.14 3.74 3.38
CA ASP A 309 10.42 3.12 3.73
C ASP A 309 11.60 3.58 2.85
N LEU A 310 11.36 4.27 1.73
CA LEU A 310 12.42 4.94 0.97
C LEU A 310 13.10 6.06 1.77
N HIS A 311 12.39 6.70 2.71
CA HIS A 311 12.99 7.74 3.57
C HIS A 311 14.10 7.19 4.46
N LEU A 312 14.18 5.87 4.70
CA LEU A 312 15.30 5.23 5.40
C LEU A 312 16.63 5.31 4.65
N LEU A 313 16.59 5.62 3.36
CA LEU A 313 17.78 5.69 2.49
C LEU A 313 18.33 7.12 2.35
N MET A 314 17.61 8.10 2.88
CA MET A 314 18.05 9.49 2.92
C MET A 314 19.15 9.66 3.97
N ASP A 315 20.08 10.57 3.72
CA ASP A 315 21.07 10.91 4.73
C ASP A 315 20.41 11.60 5.94
N PRO A 316 20.63 11.14 7.18
CA PRO A 316 19.97 11.71 8.35
C PRO A 316 20.30 13.19 8.58
N ASP A 317 21.55 13.63 8.37
CA ASP A 317 21.95 15.02 8.62
C ASP A 317 21.36 15.95 7.54
N ASP A 318 21.44 15.54 6.27
CA ASP A 318 20.84 16.30 5.16
C ASP A 318 19.31 16.38 5.28
N PHE A 319 18.65 15.30 5.70
CA PHE A 319 17.20 15.30 5.95
C PHE A 319 16.82 16.23 7.11
N LEU A 320 17.55 16.20 8.23
CA LEU A 320 17.26 17.07 9.38
C LEU A 320 17.48 18.55 9.04
N LYS A 321 18.49 18.88 8.23
CA LYS A 321 18.68 20.22 7.66
C LYS A 321 17.51 20.62 6.77
N LEU A 322 17.11 19.74 5.85
CA LEU A 322 15.97 19.98 4.95
C LEU A 322 14.68 20.25 5.72
N LYS A 323 14.40 19.42 6.73
CA LYS A 323 13.23 19.55 7.59
C LYS A 323 13.11 20.94 8.22
N ASN A 324 14.23 21.49 8.69
CA ASN A 324 14.30 22.84 9.25
C ASN A 324 14.10 23.91 8.15
N GLN A 325 14.69 23.73 6.97
CA GLN A 325 14.56 24.66 5.84
C GLN A 325 13.13 24.72 5.27
N LEU A 326 12.44 23.58 5.22
CA LEU A 326 11.05 23.47 4.77
C LEU A 326 10.04 23.92 5.84
N LEU A 327 10.50 24.30 7.04
CA LEU A 327 9.65 24.63 8.18
C LEU A 327 8.58 23.53 8.39
N MET A 328 8.97 22.25 8.27
CA MET A 328 8.05 21.11 8.34
C MET A 328 7.34 20.97 9.69
N ARG A 329 7.56 21.88 10.65
CA ARG A 329 6.86 21.96 11.92
C ARG A 329 6.83 23.40 12.41
N SER A 330 5.64 23.92 12.75
CA SER A 330 5.55 25.11 13.62
C SER A 330 5.72 24.68 15.08
N LEU A 331 6.22 25.57 15.95
CA LEU A 331 6.42 25.24 17.39
C LEU A 331 5.15 24.71 18.07
N ASP A 332 3.97 25.00 17.53
CA ASP A 332 2.67 24.63 18.10
C ASP A 332 2.07 23.35 17.50
N GLU A 333 2.72 22.73 16.50
CA GLU A 333 2.16 21.58 15.80
C GLU A 333 2.53 20.24 16.46
N SER A 334 1.49 19.56 16.96
CA SER A 334 1.60 18.26 17.65
C SER A 334 1.29 17.05 16.75
N GLU A 335 0.82 17.29 15.53
CA GLU A 335 0.37 16.25 14.61
C GLU A 335 1.52 15.72 13.73
N ALA A 336 1.42 14.45 13.35
CA ALA A 336 2.42 13.81 12.48
C ALA A 336 2.34 14.34 11.05
N PHE A 337 3.49 14.43 10.38
CA PHE A 337 3.61 15.00 9.03
C PHE A 337 2.68 14.33 8.00
N CYS A 338 2.48 13.00 8.06
CA CYS A 338 1.56 12.29 7.17
C CYS A 338 0.12 12.81 7.22
N PHE A 339 -0.33 13.41 8.34
CA PHE A 339 -1.70 13.95 8.46
C PHE A 339 -1.90 15.30 7.74
N ARG A 340 -0.83 15.86 7.15
CA ARG A 340 -0.95 16.97 6.19
C ARG A 340 -1.51 16.51 4.85
N SER A 341 -1.43 15.21 4.55
CA SER A 341 -2.17 14.62 3.45
C SER A 341 -3.65 14.48 3.81
N ARG A 342 -4.48 15.38 3.27
CA ARG A 342 -5.95 15.28 3.38
C ARG A 342 -6.46 13.97 2.76
N ALA A 343 -5.84 13.54 1.66
CA ALA A 343 -6.24 12.33 0.96
C ALA A 343 -5.92 11.07 1.78
N LEU A 344 -4.77 11.00 2.47
CA LEU A 344 -4.44 9.90 3.38
C LEU A 344 -5.46 9.78 4.53
N VAL A 345 -5.80 10.92 5.15
CA VAL A 345 -6.81 10.99 6.21
C VAL A 345 -8.17 10.52 5.70
N GLU A 346 -8.57 10.96 4.51
CA GLU A 346 -9.82 10.56 3.87
C GLU A 346 -9.86 9.06 3.58
N ILE A 347 -8.83 8.47 2.94
CA ILE A 347 -8.83 7.03 2.65
C ILE A 347 -8.82 6.18 3.92
N THR A 348 -8.15 6.64 4.98
CA THR A 348 -8.13 5.97 6.28
C THR A 348 -9.53 5.92 6.87
N LYS A 349 -10.24 7.05 6.83
CA LYS A 349 -11.64 7.16 7.26
C LYS A 349 -12.56 6.27 6.41
N SER A 350 -12.46 6.34 5.08
CA SER A 350 -13.31 5.56 4.19
C SER A 350 -13.08 4.04 4.34
N CYS A 351 -11.84 3.59 4.54
CA CYS A 351 -11.54 2.17 4.83
C CYS A 351 -12.21 1.72 6.14
N LYS A 352 -12.18 2.57 7.18
CA LYS A 352 -12.85 2.30 8.46
C LYS A 352 -14.38 2.27 8.31
N GLU A 353 -14.94 3.09 7.44
CA GLU A 353 -16.37 3.15 7.15
C GLU A 353 -16.89 1.92 6.39
N LEU A 354 -16.02 1.10 5.77
CA LEU A 354 -16.41 -0.17 5.15
C LEU A 354 -17.07 -1.15 6.15
N LYS A 355 -16.86 -0.97 7.46
CA LYS A 355 -17.59 -1.72 8.50
C LYS A 355 -19.11 -1.59 8.38
N HIS A 356 -19.61 -0.47 7.86
CA HIS A 356 -21.03 -0.24 7.66
C HIS A 356 -21.63 -1.08 6.52
N LYS A 357 -20.79 -1.68 5.67
CA LYS A 357 -21.22 -2.60 4.60
C LYS A 357 -21.32 -4.06 5.05
N VAL A 358 -20.80 -4.42 6.22
CA VAL A 358 -20.87 -5.82 6.73
C VAL A 358 -22.30 -6.35 6.84
N PRO A 359 -23.29 -5.61 7.39
CA PRO A 359 -24.67 -6.09 7.47
C PRO A 359 -25.28 -6.35 6.09
N GLU A 360 -24.99 -5.47 5.12
CA GLU A 360 -25.44 -5.60 3.73
C GLU A 360 -24.87 -6.87 3.07
N ILE A 361 -23.58 -7.14 3.26
CA ILE A 361 -22.91 -8.36 2.76
C ILE A 361 -23.54 -9.62 3.37
N LEU A 362 -23.83 -9.60 4.67
CA LEU A 362 -24.41 -10.72 5.40
C LEU A 362 -25.93 -10.86 5.18
N GLY A 363 -26.59 -9.88 4.57
CA GLY A 363 -28.04 -9.86 4.37
C GLY A 363 -28.84 -9.73 5.67
N VAL A 364 -28.32 -8.99 6.65
CA VAL A 364 -28.96 -8.79 7.96
C VAL A 364 -29.26 -7.31 8.22
N GLU A 365 -30.38 -7.05 8.90
CA GLU A 365 -30.73 -5.69 9.33
C GLU A 365 -29.76 -5.17 10.39
N VAL A 366 -29.43 -3.87 10.29
CA VAL A 366 -28.45 -3.22 11.16
C VAL A 366 -29.05 -2.98 12.55
N ASP A 367 -28.50 -3.65 13.56
CA ASP A 367 -28.55 -3.13 14.93
C ASP A 367 -27.46 -2.06 15.06
N PRO A 368 -27.78 -0.80 15.45
CA PRO A 368 -26.80 0.29 15.57
C PRO A 368 -25.63 -0.02 16.53
N LYS A 369 -25.71 -1.08 17.34
CA LYS A 369 -24.62 -1.52 18.23
C LYS A 369 -23.83 -2.75 17.75
N GLY A 370 -24.08 -3.25 16.53
CA GLY A 370 -23.36 -4.41 16.01
C GLY A 370 -23.72 -5.71 16.73
N GLY A 371 -25.00 -5.89 17.05
CA GLY A 371 -25.51 -6.91 17.97
C GLY A 371 -25.28 -8.38 17.58
N PRO A 372 -25.74 -9.33 18.42
CA PRO A 372 -25.54 -10.78 18.25
C PRO A 372 -25.92 -11.31 16.87
N ARG A 373 -26.89 -10.67 16.19
CA ARG A 373 -27.38 -11.07 14.86
C ARG A 373 -26.31 -11.04 13.77
N ILE A 374 -25.45 -10.02 13.73
CA ILE A 374 -24.37 -9.92 12.73
C ILE A 374 -23.35 -11.04 12.97
N GLN A 375 -23.00 -11.25 14.24
CA GLN A 375 -22.09 -12.32 14.64
C GLN A 375 -22.64 -13.71 14.29
N GLU A 376 -23.90 -14.00 14.63
CA GLU A 376 -24.57 -15.27 14.31
C GLU A 376 -24.64 -15.52 12.80
N ALA A 377 -24.95 -14.49 12.02
CA ALA A 377 -24.98 -14.59 10.55
C ALA A 377 -23.59 -14.87 9.97
N ALA A 378 -22.54 -14.20 10.49
CA ALA A 378 -21.16 -14.48 10.11
C ALA A 378 -20.75 -15.91 10.50
N MET A 379 -21.10 -16.38 11.70
CA MET A 379 -20.84 -17.75 12.14
C MET A 379 -21.52 -18.78 11.22
N ARG A 380 -22.79 -18.56 10.88
CA ARG A 380 -23.52 -19.42 9.95
C ARG A 380 -22.86 -19.46 8.58
N LEU A 381 -22.51 -18.28 8.04
CA LEU A 381 -21.83 -18.16 6.76
C LEU A 381 -20.51 -18.96 6.73
N TYR A 382 -19.65 -18.79 7.74
CA TYR A 382 -18.36 -19.50 7.83
C TYR A 382 -18.52 -21.01 8.03
N LYS A 383 -19.59 -21.46 8.70
CA LYS A 383 -19.86 -22.89 8.92
C LYS A 383 -20.39 -23.56 7.66
N GLU A 384 -21.33 -22.92 6.96
CA GLU A 384 -22.01 -23.49 5.80
C GLU A 384 -21.16 -23.41 4.53
N LYS A 385 -20.32 -22.36 4.38
CA LYS A 385 -19.40 -22.15 3.25
C LYS A 385 -20.06 -22.16 1.87
N ARG A 386 -21.37 -21.90 1.78
CA ARG A 386 -22.13 -21.89 0.53
C ARG A 386 -21.85 -20.62 -0.29
N ASP A 387 -21.79 -19.47 0.38
CA ASP A 387 -21.51 -18.17 -0.24
C ASP A 387 -20.02 -17.79 -0.05
N PHE A 388 -19.11 -18.51 -0.72
CA PHE A 388 -17.66 -18.32 -0.55
C PHE A 388 -17.19 -16.91 -0.93
N GLU A 389 -17.82 -16.27 -1.91
CA GLU A 389 -17.51 -14.90 -2.33
C GLU A 389 -17.69 -13.88 -1.20
N LYS A 390 -18.76 -14.03 -0.40
CA LYS A 390 -18.99 -13.18 0.79
C LYS A 390 -17.93 -13.42 1.86
N ILE A 391 -17.49 -14.67 2.03
CA ILE A 391 -16.42 -15.01 2.98
C ILE A 391 -15.12 -14.32 2.55
N SER A 392 -14.74 -14.44 1.28
CA SER A 392 -13.55 -13.81 0.71
C SER A 392 -13.59 -12.29 0.87
N LEU A 393 -14.74 -11.67 0.57
CA LEU A 393 -14.93 -10.23 0.75
C LEU A 393 -14.76 -9.80 2.21
N LEU A 394 -15.41 -10.47 3.16
CA LEU A 394 -15.29 -10.15 4.59
C LEU A 394 -13.85 -10.33 5.11
N GLN A 395 -13.13 -11.33 4.59
CA GLN A 395 -11.71 -11.50 4.88
C GLN A 395 -10.86 -10.38 4.27
N GLY A 396 -11.15 -9.96 3.04
CA GLY A 396 -10.48 -8.84 2.36
C GLY A 396 -10.66 -7.51 3.10
N LEU A 397 -11.84 -7.26 3.67
CA LEU A 397 -12.09 -6.09 4.53
C LEU A 397 -11.19 -6.09 5.78
N GLN A 398 -11.08 -7.24 6.46
CA GLN A 398 -10.21 -7.39 7.63
C GLN A 398 -8.72 -7.32 7.26
N ALA A 399 -8.34 -7.84 6.09
CA ALA A 399 -6.97 -7.75 5.57
C ALA A 399 -6.59 -6.29 5.28
N THR A 400 -7.50 -5.52 4.69
CA THR A 400 -7.35 -4.08 4.46
C THR A 400 -7.13 -3.33 5.79
N GLU A 401 -7.96 -3.58 6.81
CA GLU A 401 -7.76 -3.01 8.14
C GLU A 401 -6.36 -3.35 8.68
N ALA A 402 -5.94 -4.62 8.56
CA ALA A 402 -4.67 -5.06 9.08
C ALA A 402 -3.48 -4.43 8.33
N ALA A 403 -3.58 -4.20 7.01
CA ALA A 403 -2.57 -3.51 6.22
C ALA A 403 -2.49 -2.01 6.59
N LEU A 404 -3.64 -1.34 6.73
CA LEU A 404 -3.75 0.05 7.17
C LEU A 404 -3.12 0.26 8.55
N LYS A 405 -3.44 -0.60 9.54
CA LYS A 405 -2.86 -0.49 10.89
C LYS A 405 -1.34 -0.73 10.88
N ARG A 406 -0.87 -1.65 10.03
CA ARG A 406 0.58 -1.88 9.84
C ARG A 406 1.28 -0.68 9.22
N PHE A 407 0.65 0.00 8.25
CA PHE A 407 1.19 1.24 7.68
C PHE A 407 1.44 2.28 8.76
N PHE A 408 0.46 2.62 9.60
CA PHE A 408 0.65 3.64 10.65
C PHE A 408 1.63 3.21 11.75
N TYR A 409 1.65 1.93 12.10
CA TYR A 409 2.66 1.39 13.01
C TYR A 409 4.07 1.53 12.43
N GLY A 410 4.26 1.10 11.18
CA GLY A 410 5.52 1.19 10.44
C GLY A 410 5.98 2.64 10.28
N TYR A 411 5.07 3.53 9.89
CA TYR A 411 5.32 4.97 9.79
C TYR A 411 5.82 5.55 11.11
N LYS A 412 5.22 5.17 12.25
CA LYS A 412 5.74 5.61 13.56
C LYS A 412 7.18 5.15 13.81
N GLN A 413 7.52 3.91 13.43
CA GLN A 413 8.89 3.42 13.55
C GLN A 413 9.83 4.16 12.60
N LEU A 414 9.40 4.44 11.37
CA LEU A 414 10.14 5.24 10.41
C LEU A 414 10.50 6.62 10.98
N LEU A 415 9.53 7.33 11.57
CA LEU A 415 9.82 8.63 12.21
C LEU A 415 10.86 8.51 13.32
N ALA A 416 10.83 7.42 14.11
CA ALA A 416 11.80 7.21 15.18
C ALA A 416 13.22 6.94 14.63
N VAL A 417 13.33 6.28 13.48
CA VAL A 417 14.63 6.03 12.82
C VAL A 417 15.17 7.28 12.16
N VAL A 418 14.33 8.03 11.44
CA VAL A 418 14.76 9.18 10.62
C VAL A 418 14.92 10.47 11.44
N MET A 419 14.11 10.67 12.48
CA MET A 419 14.12 11.90 13.29
C MET A 419 14.45 11.68 14.77
N GLY A 420 14.63 10.43 15.18
CA GLY A 420 14.86 10.08 16.58
C GLY A 420 13.56 9.87 17.37
N SER A 421 13.68 9.09 18.45
CA SER A 421 12.54 8.63 19.25
C SER A 421 11.83 9.72 20.05
N LEU A 422 12.53 10.81 20.42
CA LEU A 422 11.95 11.94 21.14
C LEU A 422 10.99 12.73 20.23
N GLU A 423 11.40 12.93 18.99
CA GLU A 423 10.60 13.59 17.97
C GLU A 423 9.39 12.74 17.57
N ALA A 424 9.60 11.43 17.37
CA ALA A 424 8.51 10.49 17.08
C ALA A 424 7.44 10.38 18.20
N LYS A 425 7.78 10.76 19.43
CA LYS A 425 6.85 10.85 20.57
C LYS A 425 6.22 12.24 20.74
N GLY A 426 6.56 13.19 19.87
CA GLY A 426 5.92 14.52 19.80
C GLY A 426 6.27 15.46 20.96
N ASN A 427 7.51 15.44 21.49
CA ASN A 427 7.95 16.34 22.58
C ASN A 427 7.03 16.37 23.83
N ARG A 428 6.28 15.29 24.09
CA ARG A 428 5.33 15.18 25.22
C ARG A 428 5.98 14.97 26.60
N VAL A 429 7.30 15.16 26.75
CA VAL A 429 7.95 15.09 28.07
C VAL A 429 7.36 16.12 29.07
N LEU A 430 6.67 17.15 28.58
CA LEU A 430 5.96 18.15 29.38
C LEU A 430 4.43 17.98 29.49
N VAL A 431 3.81 17.03 28.78
CA VAL A 431 2.34 16.87 28.75
C VAL A 431 1.97 15.43 29.12
N SER A 432 1.18 15.30 30.18
CA SER A 432 0.72 14.07 30.84
C SER A 432 0.96 12.72 30.09
N PRO A 433 1.60 11.71 30.74
CA PRO A 433 1.89 10.41 30.16
C PRO A 433 0.65 9.59 29.74
N ASP A 434 -0.56 10.03 30.11
CA ASP A 434 -1.82 9.33 29.83
C ASP A 434 -2.40 9.62 28.43
N THR A 435 -1.84 10.57 27.68
CA THR A 435 -2.35 10.90 26.33
C THR A 435 -1.56 10.18 25.24
N CYS A 436 -2.20 9.21 24.60
CA CYS A 436 -1.69 8.51 23.42
C CYS A 436 -1.58 9.49 22.23
N ASP A 437 -0.49 9.45 21.44
CA ASP A 437 -0.36 10.28 20.22
C ASP A 437 -1.26 9.78 19.09
N SER A 438 -1.67 10.67 18.17
CA SER A 438 -2.68 10.38 17.14
C SER A 438 -2.31 9.18 16.25
N LEU A 439 -1.03 8.97 15.95
CA LEU A 439 -0.56 7.78 15.22
C LEU A 439 -0.80 6.49 16.01
N THR A 440 -0.46 6.49 17.30
CA THR A 440 -0.67 5.33 18.17
C THR A 440 -2.13 5.00 18.36
N GLN A 441 -2.98 6.03 18.44
CA GLN A 441 -4.42 5.83 18.53
C GLN A 441 -4.98 5.08 17.30
N LEU A 442 -4.44 5.29 16.10
CA LEU A 442 -4.91 4.62 14.89
C LEU A 442 -4.61 3.12 14.86
N PHE A 443 -3.38 2.71 15.18
CA PHE A 443 -3.00 1.30 15.11
C PHE A 443 -3.36 0.51 16.38
N LEU A 444 -3.55 1.17 17.53
CA LEU A 444 -4.08 0.55 18.75
C LEU A 444 -5.61 0.53 18.83
N GLU A 445 -6.31 1.17 17.88
CA GLU A 445 -7.77 1.12 17.85
C GLU A 445 -8.25 -0.34 17.82
N PRO A 446 -9.33 -0.70 18.55
CA PRO A 446 -9.97 -2.01 18.42
C PRO A 446 -10.32 -2.35 16.97
N THR A 447 -10.63 -3.62 16.71
CA THR A 447 -10.98 -4.02 15.33
C THR A 447 -12.16 -3.23 14.79
N TYR A 448 -12.09 -2.85 13.51
CA TYR A 448 -13.20 -2.20 12.81
C TYR A 448 -14.37 -3.17 12.59
N PHE A 449 -14.12 -4.48 12.70
CA PHE A 449 -15.09 -5.53 12.42
C PHE A 449 -15.31 -6.48 13.63
N PRO A 450 -15.76 -5.96 14.80
CA PRO A 450 -15.83 -6.73 16.04
C PRO A 450 -16.75 -7.95 15.95
N SER A 451 -17.88 -7.87 15.24
CA SER A 451 -18.79 -9.02 15.08
C SER A 451 -18.19 -10.15 14.24
N LEU A 452 -17.33 -9.83 13.27
CA LEU A 452 -16.62 -10.84 12.46
C LEU A 452 -15.52 -11.53 13.28
N ASP A 453 -14.83 -10.76 14.12
CA ASP A 453 -13.81 -11.29 15.02
C ASP A 453 -14.43 -12.21 16.08
N ALA A 454 -15.50 -11.77 16.73
CA ALA A 454 -16.28 -12.56 17.68
C ALA A 454 -16.77 -13.88 17.05
N ALA A 455 -17.29 -13.83 15.81
CA ALA A 455 -17.75 -15.03 15.10
C ALA A 455 -16.65 -16.09 14.94
N LYS A 456 -15.40 -15.68 14.68
CA LYS A 456 -14.25 -16.60 14.60
C LYS A 456 -13.93 -17.20 15.96
N THR A 457 -13.95 -16.39 17.02
CA THR A 457 -13.72 -16.84 18.40
C THR A 457 -14.70 -17.93 18.81
N PHE A 458 -16.02 -17.68 18.65
CA PHE A 458 -17.05 -18.66 19.01
C PHE A 458 -17.00 -19.94 18.15
N LEU A 459 -16.66 -19.83 16.87
CA LEU A 459 -16.44 -21.01 16.03
C LEU A 459 -15.22 -21.80 16.51
N GLY A 460 -14.12 -21.13 16.87
CA GLY A 460 -12.93 -21.78 17.43
C GLY A 460 -13.25 -22.56 18.70
N GLU A 461 -14.00 -21.95 19.62
CA GLU A 461 -14.48 -22.61 20.84
C GLU A 461 -15.37 -23.82 20.53
N PHE A 462 -16.33 -23.68 19.61
CA PHE A 462 -17.22 -24.75 19.18
C PHE A 462 -16.44 -25.99 18.70
N TRP A 463 -15.46 -25.80 17.82
CA TRP A 463 -14.63 -26.91 17.32
C TRP A 463 -13.74 -27.52 18.42
N SER A 464 -13.22 -26.69 19.35
CA SER A 464 -12.43 -27.19 20.49
C SER A 464 -13.25 -28.12 21.40
N HIS A 465 -14.53 -27.80 21.60
CA HIS A 465 -15.46 -28.61 22.38
C HIS A 465 -15.89 -29.88 21.65
N GLU A 466 -16.13 -29.83 20.34
CA GLU A 466 -16.43 -31.03 19.54
C GLU A 466 -15.26 -32.01 19.54
N HIS A 467 -14.02 -31.55 19.32
CA HIS A 467 -12.82 -32.39 19.39
C HIS A 467 -12.66 -33.03 20.77
N SER A 468 -12.83 -32.25 21.83
CA SER A 468 -12.78 -32.75 23.22
C SER A 468 -13.87 -33.80 23.51
N ALA A 469 -15.08 -33.62 22.95
CA ALA A 469 -16.18 -34.57 23.09
C ALA A 469 -15.92 -35.86 22.29
N LEU A 470 -15.35 -35.74 21.09
CA LEU A 470 -14.98 -36.87 20.24
C LEU A 470 -13.86 -37.71 20.88
N GLU A 471 -12.84 -37.07 21.45
CA GLU A 471 -11.76 -37.73 22.18
C GLU A 471 -12.27 -38.47 23.42
N LYS A 472 -13.14 -37.83 24.22
CA LYS A 472 -13.79 -38.48 25.37
C LYS A 472 -14.63 -39.69 24.94
N ARG A 473 -15.32 -39.60 23.80
CA ARG A 473 -16.11 -40.71 23.24
C ARG A 473 -15.24 -41.85 22.73
N ASN A 474 -14.10 -41.55 22.11
CA ASN A 474 -13.13 -42.54 21.66
C ASN A 474 -12.43 -43.23 22.84
N ARG A 475 -11.99 -42.50 23.87
CA ARG A 475 -11.43 -43.10 25.09
C ARG A 475 -12.42 -44.04 25.81
N ARG A 476 -13.71 -43.69 25.83
CA ARG A 476 -14.78 -44.58 26.36
C ARG A 476 -15.01 -45.83 25.51
N LYS A 477 -14.74 -45.79 24.21
CA LYS A 477 -14.80 -46.99 23.34
C LYS A 477 -13.59 -47.91 23.55
N TYR A 478 -12.40 -47.37 23.77
CA TYR A 478 -11.19 -48.17 24.03
C TYR A 478 -11.08 -48.70 25.47
N SER A 479 -11.77 -48.08 26.43
CA SER A 479 -11.85 -48.57 27.82
C SER A 479 -12.94 -49.63 28.06
N LYS A 480 -13.70 -50.01 27.01
CA LYS A 480 -14.76 -51.04 27.04
C LYS A 480 -14.39 -52.33 26.28
N LYS A 481 -13.13 -52.47 25.87
CA LYS A 481 -12.50 -53.75 25.54
C LYS A 481 -11.55 -54.10 26.67
#